data_AF-A0A535LA41-F1
#
_entry.id   AF-A0A535LA41-F1
#
_cell.length_a   1.000
_cell.length_b   1.000
_cell.length_c   1.000
_cell.angle_alpha   90.00
_cell.angle_beta   90.00
_cell.angle_gamma   90.00
#
_symmetry.space_group_name_H-M   'P 1'
#
loop_
_entity.id
_entity.type
_entity.pdbx_description
1 polymer ?
#
loop_
_entity_poly.entity_id
_entity_poly.type
_entity_poly.pdbx_seq_one_letter_code
_entity_poly.pdbx_strand_id
1 'polypeptide(L)'
;MLLRAACAKVLPAVNVAQEAAYWTTTVDSAGRRLSGQREYVLHFPVGQLPPNDAFWSLTMTDVVGYMVRNPIDRYSVGSRSGLVPNADGSIDIAIQRTAPAGHESNWLPAPAGYFKLMLRAYLPGRAVLDGEYHVPPVMQVH
;
A
#
# COMPACT_ATOMS: atom_id res chain seq x y z
N MET A 1 13.20 -1.31 30.41
CA MET A 1 11.99 -0.47 30.52
C MET A 1 12.27 1.05 30.47
N LEU A 2 13.30 1.52 29.74
CA LEU A 2 13.67 2.95 29.73
C LEU A 2 13.56 3.65 28.36
N LEU A 3 13.24 2.94 27.26
CA LEU A 3 13.12 3.57 25.94
C LEU A 3 11.72 4.09 25.59
N ARG A 4 10.70 3.84 26.42
CA ARG A 4 9.30 4.28 26.14
C ARG A 4 9.09 5.78 26.31
N ALA A 5 9.89 6.46 27.13
CA ALA A 5 9.65 7.86 27.49
C ALA A 5 10.19 8.87 26.46
N ALA A 6 11.11 8.48 25.57
CA ALA A 6 11.77 9.42 24.67
C ALA A 6 10.98 9.71 23.39
N CYS A 7 10.34 8.71 22.77
CA CYS A 7 9.63 8.90 21.49
C CYS A 7 8.24 9.54 21.66
N ALA A 8 7.59 9.37 22.81
CA ALA A 8 6.24 9.90 23.05
C ALA A 8 6.19 11.44 23.19
N LYS A 9 7.32 12.11 23.36
CA LYS A 9 7.37 13.58 23.58
C LYS A 9 7.47 14.43 22.31
N VAL A 10 7.62 13.82 21.13
CA VAL A 10 7.88 14.58 19.89
C VAL A 10 6.76 14.44 18.85
N LEU A 11 5.93 13.40 18.89
CA LEU A 11 4.80 13.23 17.96
C LEU A 11 3.63 12.51 18.69
N PRO A 12 2.47 13.15 18.92
CA PRO A 12 1.37 12.56 19.70
C PRO A 12 0.68 11.33 19.09
N ALA A 13 1.08 10.89 17.89
CA ALA A 13 0.37 9.87 17.12
C ALA A 13 1.29 8.98 16.26
N VAL A 14 2.53 8.75 16.70
CA VAL A 14 3.36 7.70 16.09
C VAL A 14 3.10 6.42 16.87
N ASN A 15 2.29 5.54 16.28
CA ASN A 15 2.22 4.14 16.70
C ASN A 15 3.65 3.62 16.86
N VAL A 16 3.95 2.95 17.97
CA VAL A 16 5.24 2.26 18.08
C VAL A 16 5.33 1.23 16.94
N ALA A 17 6.51 0.93 16.41
CA ALA A 17 6.66 0.00 15.27
C ALA A 17 6.01 -1.38 15.52
N GLN A 18 5.82 -1.75 16.80
CA GLN A 18 5.08 -2.94 17.23
C GLN A 18 3.57 -2.88 16.96
N GLU A 19 3.00 -1.69 16.76
CA GLU A 19 1.58 -1.47 16.47
C GLU A 19 1.32 -1.31 14.98
N ALA A 20 2.22 -0.64 14.24
CA ALA A 20 2.12 -0.53 12.78
C ALA A 20 3.47 -0.23 12.10
N ALA A 21 3.66 -0.82 10.92
CA ALA A 21 4.74 -0.49 9.99
C ALA A 21 4.21 0.21 8.74
N TYR A 22 5.00 1.12 8.18
CA TYR A 22 4.60 2.00 7.08
C TYR A 22 5.66 2.03 6.00
N TRP A 23 5.23 1.90 4.74
CA TRP A 23 6.06 2.15 3.57
C TRP A 23 5.35 3.14 2.67
N THR A 24 6.10 4.05 2.06
CA THR A 24 5.53 5.02 1.12
C THR A 24 6.35 5.12 -0.13
N THR A 25 5.69 5.29 -1.27
CA THR A 25 6.34 5.64 -2.53
C THR A 25 5.55 6.70 -3.29
N THR A 26 6.29 7.54 -4.01
CA THR A 26 5.77 8.47 -5.02
C THR A 26 6.33 8.17 -6.41
N VAL A 27 7.08 7.07 -6.54
CA VAL A 27 7.76 6.65 -7.76
C VAL A 27 7.49 5.17 -8.09
N ASP A 28 7.58 4.84 -9.38
CA ASP A 28 7.56 3.47 -9.89
C ASP A 28 8.94 2.80 -9.83
N SER A 29 9.03 1.56 -10.31
CA SER A 29 10.24 0.75 -10.37
C SER A 29 11.39 1.36 -11.18
N ALA A 30 11.09 2.27 -12.11
CA ALA A 30 12.07 2.99 -12.91
C ALA A 30 12.41 4.37 -12.31
N GLY A 31 11.91 4.69 -11.11
CA GLY A 31 12.14 5.96 -10.43
C GLY A 31 11.31 7.13 -10.98
N ARG A 32 10.31 6.87 -11.82
CA ARG A 32 9.44 7.91 -12.40
C ARG A 32 8.28 8.19 -11.47
N ARG A 33 7.85 9.44 -11.41
CA ARG A 33 6.74 9.85 -10.52
C ARG A 33 5.44 9.13 -10.89
N LEU A 34 4.77 8.60 -9.88
CA LEU A 34 3.47 7.98 -10.00
C LEU A 34 2.41 9.01 -10.40
N SER A 35 1.77 8.77 -11.55
CA SER A 35 0.74 9.62 -12.14
C SER A 35 -0.36 8.76 -12.74
N GLY A 36 -1.63 9.07 -12.49
CA GLY A 36 -2.75 8.32 -13.07
C GLY A 36 -3.07 8.68 -14.53
N GLN A 37 -2.07 9.21 -15.24
CA GLN A 37 -1.98 9.17 -16.71
C GLN A 37 -1.38 7.84 -17.22
N ARG A 38 -0.88 7.02 -16.30
CA ARG A 38 -0.37 5.67 -16.57
C ARG A 38 -1.10 4.67 -15.68
N GLU A 39 -0.99 3.42 -16.07
CA GLU A 39 -1.49 2.27 -15.34
C GLU A 39 -0.32 1.57 -14.65
N TYR A 40 -0.55 1.07 -13.44
CA TYR A 40 0.47 0.36 -12.69
C TYR A 40 -0.11 -0.88 -12.04
N VAL A 41 0.77 -1.83 -11.75
CA VAL A 41 0.48 -3.02 -10.95
C VAL A 41 1.47 -3.09 -9.80
N LEU A 42 0.94 -3.36 -8.61
CA LEU A 42 1.72 -3.84 -7.47
C LEU A 42 1.45 -5.34 -7.32
N HIS A 43 2.42 -6.16 -7.75
CA HIS A 43 2.35 -7.61 -7.70
C HIS A 43 2.96 -8.12 -6.38
N PHE A 44 2.17 -8.83 -5.59
CA PHE A 44 2.65 -9.58 -4.43
C PHE A 44 2.76 -11.06 -4.79
N PRO A 45 3.99 -11.61 -4.85
CA PRO A 45 4.17 -13.04 -5.02
C PRO A 45 3.50 -13.85 -3.91
N VAL A 46 3.26 -15.14 -4.17
CA VAL A 46 2.68 -16.07 -3.20
C VAL A 46 3.43 -15.99 -1.86
N GLY A 47 2.68 -15.77 -0.78
CA GLY A 47 3.25 -15.68 0.57
C GLY A 47 4.03 -14.40 0.89
N GLN A 48 4.07 -13.42 -0.03
CA GLN A 48 4.80 -12.15 0.15
C GLN A 48 3.89 -10.94 0.40
N LEU A 49 2.64 -11.17 0.80
CA LEU A 49 1.83 -10.10 1.40
C LEU A 49 2.50 -9.60 2.70
N PRO A 50 2.24 -8.35 3.14
CA PRO A 50 2.85 -7.82 4.35
C PRO A 50 2.56 -8.72 5.56
N PRO A 51 3.57 -9.31 6.22
CA PRO A 51 3.32 -10.18 7.36
C PRO A 51 2.80 -9.37 8.54
N ASN A 52 1.68 -9.82 9.12
CA ASN A 52 0.96 -9.10 10.16
C ASN A 52 0.02 -10.05 10.92
N ASP A 53 -0.30 -9.70 12.16
CA ASP A 53 -1.24 -10.44 13.03
C ASP A 53 -2.63 -9.80 13.08
N ALA A 54 -2.93 -8.82 12.21
CA ALA A 54 -4.23 -8.16 12.15
C ALA A 54 -4.70 -7.91 10.72
N PHE A 55 -4.23 -6.84 10.08
CA PHE A 55 -4.53 -6.55 8.68
C PHE A 55 -3.44 -5.68 8.05
N TRP A 56 -3.52 -5.55 6.73
CA TRP A 56 -2.71 -4.61 5.96
C TRP A 56 -3.59 -3.80 5.00
N SER A 57 -3.10 -2.63 4.59
CA SER A 57 -3.77 -1.81 3.58
C SER A 57 -2.77 -1.04 2.72
N LEU A 58 -3.09 -0.91 1.44
CA LEU A 58 -2.49 0.03 0.51
C LEU A 58 -3.47 1.20 0.32
N THR A 59 -3.07 2.39 0.75
CA THR A 59 -3.87 3.62 0.62
C THR A 59 -3.26 4.55 -0.42
N MET A 60 -4.12 5.23 -1.16
CA MET A 60 -3.72 6.28 -2.08
C MET A 60 -4.08 7.66 -1.52
N THR A 61 -3.15 8.59 -1.66
CA THR A 61 -3.36 10.01 -1.39
C THR A 61 -2.83 10.84 -2.55
N ASP A 62 -3.16 12.11 -2.59
CA ASP A 62 -2.38 13.06 -3.36
C ASP A 62 -0.96 13.18 -2.78
N VAL A 63 -0.11 13.98 -3.42
CA VAL A 63 1.28 14.16 -3.00
C VAL A 63 1.44 14.93 -1.68
N VAL A 64 0.39 15.62 -1.22
CA VAL A 64 0.36 16.39 0.04
C VAL A 64 -0.16 15.53 1.21
N GLY A 65 -0.91 14.46 0.92
CA GLY A 65 -1.42 13.50 1.90
C GLY A 65 -2.94 13.46 2.01
N TYR A 66 -3.69 14.19 1.17
CA TYR A 66 -5.15 14.16 1.18
C TYR A 66 -5.72 12.98 0.40
N MET A 67 -6.89 12.50 0.82
CA MET A 67 -7.62 11.46 0.09
C MET A 67 -8.01 11.93 -1.31
N VAL A 68 -7.82 11.06 -2.29
CA VAL A 68 -8.14 11.35 -3.69
C VAL A 68 -9.55 10.87 -4.01
N ARG A 69 -10.48 11.82 -4.22
CA ARG A 69 -11.85 11.50 -4.62
C ARG A 69 -11.87 10.66 -5.90
N ASN A 70 -12.68 9.61 -5.90
CA ASN A 70 -12.85 8.71 -7.03
C ASN A 70 -14.31 8.21 -7.13
N PRO A 71 -14.74 7.68 -8.30
CA PRO A 71 -16.15 7.37 -8.55
C PRO A 71 -16.79 6.32 -7.62
N ILE A 72 -15.98 5.49 -6.97
CA ILE A 72 -16.44 4.37 -6.12
C ILE A 72 -16.15 4.59 -4.63
N ASP A 73 -15.70 5.79 -4.26
CA ASP A 73 -15.36 6.18 -2.88
C ASP A 73 -14.36 5.23 -2.19
N ARG A 74 -13.43 4.65 -2.97
CA ARG A 74 -12.41 3.70 -2.50
C ARG A 74 -11.05 4.35 -2.44
N TYR A 75 -10.49 4.48 -1.24
CA TYR A 75 -9.18 5.11 -1.02
C TYR A 75 -8.09 4.12 -0.63
N SER A 76 -8.47 2.87 -0.34
CA SER A 76 -7.55 1.80 0.01
C SER A 76 -8.04 0.43 -0.40
N VAL A 77 -7.10 -0.48 -0.63
CA VAL A 77 -7.33 -1.92 -0.74
C VAL A 77 -6.45 -2.67 0.25
N GLY A 78 -6.82 -3.88 0.65
CA GLY A 78 -6.05 -4.64 1.63
C GLY A 78 -6.65 -6.00 1.93
N SER A 79 -6.21 -6.62 3.04
CA SER A 79 -6.65 -7.97 3.43
C SER A 79 -8.17 -8.11 3.65
N ARG A 80 -8.88 -6.98 3.84
CA ARG A 80 -10.34 -6.94 4.06
C ARG A 80 -11.14 -6.53 2.82
N SER A 81 -10.48 -6.37 1.67
CA SER A 81 -11.12 -5.86 0.45
C SER A 81 -11.71 -6.95 -0.45
N GLY A 82 -11.68 -8.22 -0.03
CA GLY A 82 -12.13 -9.34 -0.87
C GLY A 82 -11.27 -9.50 -2.13
N LEU A 83 -9.96 -9.32 -1.98
CA LEU A 83 -9.01 -9.46 -3.09
C LEU A 83 -9.08 -10.87 -3.65
N VAL A 84 -9.08 -10.96 -4.98
CA VAL A 84 -9.11 -12.22 -5.73
C VAL A 84 -7.67 -12.58 -6.09
N PRO A 85 -7.17 -13.75 -5.67
CA PRO A 85 -5.85 -14.22 -6.07
C PRO A 85 -5.80 -14.60 -7.55
N ASN A 86 -4.62 -14.47 -8.13
CA ASN A 86 -4.29 -15.04 -9.43
C ASN A 86 -4.27 -16.57 -9.37
N ALA A 87 -4.21 -17.22 -10.53
CA ALA A 87 -4.22 -18.69 -10.63
C ALA A 87 -3.05 -19.36 -9.88
N ASP A 88 -1.90 -18.67 -9.76
CA ASP A 88 -0.74 -19.13 -9.01
C ASP A 88 -0.81 -18.82 -7.50
N GLY A 89 -1.85 -18.09 -7.04
CA GLY A 89 -2.02 -17.66 -5.66
C GLY A 89 -1.38 -16.30 -5.33
N SER A 90 -0.74 -15.64 -6.29
CA SER A 90 -0.25 -14.26 -6.13
C SER A 90 -1.41 -13.26 -6.10
N ILE A 91 -1.13 -12.02 -5.70
CA ILE A 91 -2.11 -10.94 -5.65
C ILE A 91 -1.58 -9.75 -6.47
N ASP A 92 -2.31 -9.39 -7.52
CA ASP A 92 -2.09 -8.14 -8.24
C ASP A 92 -3.03 -7.07 -7.75
N ILE A 93 -2.49 -5.88 -7.46
CA ILE A 93 -3.27 -4.67 -7.23
C ILE A 93 -3.13 -3.75 -8.43
N ALA A 94 -4.22 -3.54 -9.15
CA ALA A 94 -4.27 -2.59 -10.27
C ALA A 94 -4.41 -1.16 -9.75
N ILE A 95 -3.54 -0.27 -10.19
CA ILE A 95 -3.47 1.14 -9.76
C ILE A 95 -3.62 2.01 -11.00
N GLN A 96 -4.85 2.44 -11.28
CA GLN A 96 -5.20 3.11 -12.53
C GLN A 96 -6.53 3.86 -12.41
N ARG A 97 -6.80 4.77 -13.35
CA ARG A 97 -8.02 5.60 -13.31
C ARG A 97 -9.28 4.83 -13.72
N THR A 98 -9.14 3.93 -14.68
CA THR A 98 -10.27 3.16 -15.23
C THR A 98 -10.32 1.80 -14.55
N ALA A 99 -11.52 1.33 -14.21
CA ALA A 99 -11.70 0.02 -13.61
C ALA A 99 -11.19 -1.08 -14.57
N PRO A 100 -10.34 -2.02 -14.12
CA PRO A 100 -10.05 -3.23 -14.89
C PRO A 100 -11.29 -4.13 -14.85
N ALA A 101 -11.87 -4.40 -16.01
CA ALA A 101 -13.09 -5.21 -16.11
C ALA A 101 -12.87 -6.60 -15.50
N GLY A 102 -13.73 -6.99 -14.55
CA GLY A 102 -13.67 -8.29 -13.88
C GLY A 102 -12.63 -8.40 -12.76
N HIS A 103 -11.86 -7.34 -12.49
CA HIS A 103 -10.85 -7.29 -11.43
C HIS A 103 -11.06 -6.08 -10.50
N GLU A 104 -12.30 -5.63 -10.36
CA GLU A 104 -12.66 -4.43 -9.61
C GLU A 104 -12.37 -4.56 -8.11
N SER A 105 -12.35 -5.77 -7.53
CA SER A 105 -11.95 -5.99 -6.13
C SER A 105 -10.48 -5.66 -5.88
N ASN A 106 -9.62 -5.92 -6.87
CA ASN A 106 -8.17 -5.72 -6.82
C ASN A 106 -7.73 -4.33 -7.29
N TRP A 107 -8.68 -3.43 -7.52
CA TRP A 107 -8.43 -2.13 -8.11
C TRP A 107 -8.40 -0.99 -7.08
N LEU A 108 -7.39 -0.14 -7.20
CA LEU A 108 -7.24 1.13 -6.48
C LEU A 108 -7.35 2.30 -7.47
N PRO A 109 -8.44 3.10 -7.42
CA PRO A 109 -8.68 4.18 -8.37
C PRO A 109 -7.66 5.33 -8.26
N ALA A 110 -6.95 5.62 -9.34
CA ALA A 110 -5.94 6.68 -9.41
C ALA A 110 -6.52 8.05 -9.85
N PRO A 111 -6.01 9.19 -9.33
CA PRO A 111 -6.36 10.52 -9.83
C PRO A 111 -5.83 10.76 -11.24
N ALA A 112 -6.26 11.85 -11.87
CA ALA A 112 -5.62 12.31 -13.09
C ALA A 112 -4.20 12.88 -12.88
N GLY A 113 -3.90 13.33 -11.67
CA GLY A 113 -2.62 13.94 -11.29
C GLY A 113 -1.60 12.94 -10.74
N TYR A 114 -0.60 13.50 -10.07
CA TYR A 114 0.38 12.71 -9.30
C TYR A 114 -0.24 12.22 -7.99
N PHE A 115 0.20 11.06 -7.52
CA PHE A 115 -0.27 10.46 -6.28
C PHE A 115 0.87 9.85 -5.48
N LYS A 116 0.55 9.52 -4.23
CA LYS A 116 1.40 8.80 -3.28
C LYS A 116 0.68 7.52 -2.86
N LEU A 117 1.45 6.45 -2.70
CA LEU A 117 0.99 5.20 -2.13
C LEU A 117 1.57 5.05 -0.72
N MET A 118 0.75 4.55 0.20
CA MET A 118 1.17 4.18 1.55
C MET A 118 0.68 2.77 1.87
N LEU A 119 1.62 1.84 2.02
CA LEU A 119 1.36 0.49 2.52
C LEU A 119 1.51 0.48 4.04
N ARG A 120 0.56 -0.15 4.73
CA ARG A 120 0.55 -0.28 6.18
C ARG A 120 0.33 -1.74 6.56
N ALA A 121 1.10 -2.22 7.53
CA ALA A 121 0.86 -3.48 8.21
C ALA A 121 0.58 -3.18 9.69
N TYR A 122 -0.51 -3.73 10.24
CA TYR A 122 -0.92 -3.52 11.63
C TYR A 122 -0.62 -4.78 12.43
N LEU A 123 -0.01 -4.62 13.61
CA LEU A 123 0.66 -5.72 14.34
C LEU A 123 1.63 -6.46 13.39
N PRO A 124 2.67 -5.79 12.88
CA PRO A 124 3.56 -6.38 11.89
C PRO A 124 4.29 -7.61 12.43
N GLY A 125 4.41 -8.65 11.60
CA GLY A 125 5.10 -9.89 11.94
C GLY A 125 6.62 -9.73 12.01
N ARG A 126 7.32 -10.77 12.48
CA ARG A 126 8.78 -10.72 12.75
C ARG A 126 9.61 -10.25 11.56
N ALA A 127 9.34 -10.74 10.35
CA ALA A 127 10.09 -10.32 9.16
C ALA A 127 10.04 -8.79 8.91
N VAL A 128 8.93 -8.13 9.25
CA VAL A 128 8.85 -6.66 9.19
C VAL A 128 9.63 -6.01 10.34
N LEU A 129 9.47 -6.53 11.56
CA LEU A 129 10.13 -6.01 12.76
C LEU A 129 11.66 -6.15 12.71
N ASP A 130 12.13 -7.22 12.09
CA ASP A 130 13.54 -7.56 11.92
C ASP A 130 14.14 -6.87 10.66
N GLY A 131 13.31 -6.18 9.86
CA GLY A 131 13.74 -5.41 8.69
C GLY A 131 14.01 -6.23 7.42
N GLU A 132 13.57 -7.49 7.40
CA GLU A 132 13.77 -8.44 6.30
C GLU A 132 12.68 -8.37 5.24
N TYR A 133 11.52 -7.78 5.56
CA TYR A 133 10.43 -7.64 4.61
C TYR A 133 10.67 -6.49 3.62
N HIS A 134 10.66 -6.83 2.33
CA HIS A 134 10.77 -5.88 1.23
C HIS A 134 9.44 -5.77 0.48
N VAL A 135 8.96 -4.54 0.31
CA VAL A 135 7.77 -4.27 -0.49
C VAL A 135 8.13 -4.43 -1.97
N PRO A 136 7.36 -5.21 -2.76
CA PRO A 136 7.56 -5.29 -4.20
C PRO A 136 7.48 -3.90 -4.85
N PRO A 137 8.23 -3.64 -5.93
CA PRO A 137 8.17 -2.37 -6.60
C PRO A 137 6.84 -2.20 -7.34
N VAL A 138 6.40 -0.94 -7.50
CA VAL A 138 5.25 -0.61 -8.34
C VAL A 138 5.70 -0.60 -9.79
N MET A 139 5.11 -1.45 -10.62
CA MET A 139 5.47 -1.60 -12.03
C MET A 139 4.50 -0.82 -12.90
N GLN A 140 5.00 -0.02 -13.85
CA GLN A 140 4.13 0.55 -14.87
C GLN A 140 3.71 -0.55 -15.85
N VAL A 141 2.43 -0.57 -16.21
CA VAL A 141 1.90 -1.39 -17.32
C VAL A 141 2.19 -0.66 -18.64
N HIS A 142 2.56 -1.42 -19.67
CA HIS A 142 2.89 -0.93 -21.00
C HIS A 142 1.66 -0.72 -21.87
#